data_AF-A0AAJ2MSS6-F1
#
_entry.id   AF-A0AAJ2MSS6-F1
#
_cell.length_a   1.000
_cell.length_b   1.000
_cell.length_c   1.000
_cell.angle_alpha   90.00
_cell.angle_beta   90.00
_cell.angle_gamma   90.00
#
_symmetry.space_group_name_H-M   'P 1'
#
loop_
_entity.id
_entity.type
_entity.pdbx_description
1 polymer ?
#
loop_
_entity_poly.entity_id
_entity_poly.type
_entity_poly.pdbx_seq_one_letter_code
_entity_poly.pdbx_strand_id
1 'polypeptide(L)'
;MKLNIAAILMLSVCSLTTVSAKAADKQATDTASNVTSTCTGAYPSYFQDPAFNKTGMWDNQVIINQAYSGWKGPIFSLSDAYSSAQQDNAAPWLEFNPFDKSLSETEKNTQAWKYLWAVMKYIQEGNIDKGDISKDWDLCNNKVRSWYHIPYQTYDPMSGREFIHGLTREAPVTMAIKGQGDLKTTMWAVGFYNPQAANSIGKVWTGAPSPVMPQQNFAFNEGSVIGKLLFTTATPNNYPFLENVPVWQANISASDFCECKNADGSACSFQQETEQCPRSVADVYLLQFDIAVRDSRSPVGWAYGTFVADGQFKAKEKNPWDRISPLGLMWGNDTPPATVGAAGFPQNPITGLKDSAVFQEVVGRLNEHTNAGHLGCNGRLNGPADNALSSCLSCHQTASVPDSTNNTPAIMYQFASYQEPGSGQCLTSPSALDLSIDQVYFKTFMCSASFVGPSNIVPVPKYAQGQKEWISTDFSLQLSISLTQWQEWQEDQDNLKKNIKVRVFEGTLPSR
;
A
#
# COMPACT_ATOMS: atom_id res chain seq x y z
N MET A 1 40.01 52.28 16.72
CA MET A 1 41.08 52.38 17.74
C MET A 1 41.66 50.98 17.92
N LYS A 2 42.92 50.79 17.54
CA LYS A 2 43.66 49.53 17.71
C LYS A 2 43.84 49.24 19.21
N LEU A 3 43.84 47.98 19.62
CA LEU A 3 44.95 47.40 20.37
C LEU A 3 44.93 45.87 20.29
N ASN A 4 46.12 45.31 20.08
CA ASN A 4 46.49 43.89 20.02
C ASN A 4 47.29 43.54 21.28
N ILE A 5 47.61 42.23 21.42
CA ILE A 5 48.64 41.59 22.28
C ILE A 5 48.10 41.19 23.68
N ALA A 6 48.29 39.99 24.25
CA ALA A 6 49.16 38.83 23.98
C ALA A 6 48.54 37.52 24.52
N ALA A 7 49.04 36.41 23.96
CA ALA A 7 48.88 35.05 24.44
C ALA A 7 49.65 34.77 25.74
N ILE A 8 49.08 33.93 26.61
CA ILE A 8 49.83 33.07 27.53
C ILE A 8 49.25 31.65 27.43
N LEU A 9 50.12 30.75 27.01
CA LEU A 9 49.93 29.31 26.90
C LEU A 9 50.17 28.70 28.29
N MET A 10 49.19 27.98 28.85
CA MET A 10 49.44 27.01 29.92
C MET A 10 48.86 25.66 29.50
N LEU A 11 49.75 24.72 29.24
CA LEU A 11 49.43 23.30 29.10
C LEU A 11 49.00 22.75 30.46
N SER A 12 47.77 22.26 30.56
CA SER A 12 47.37 21.30 31.58
C SER A 12 46.93 20.03 30.86
N VAL A 13 47.80 19.02 30.92
CA VAL A 13 47.52 17.65 30.52
C VAL A 13 46.49 17.08 31.49
N CYS A 14 45.27 16.85 31.02
CA CYS A 14 44.32 16.00 31.73
C CYS A 14 43.68 15.04 30.73
N SER A 15 43.87 13.76 31.05
CA SER A 15 43.59 12.57 30.27
C SER A 15 42.17 12.54 29.68
N LEU A 16 42.08 12.52 28.36
CA LEU A 16 40.89 12.10 27.63
C LEU A 16 40.69 10.60 27.82
N THR A 17 39.75 10.21 28.67
CA THR A 17 39.18 8.87 28.64
C THR A 17 38.34 8.75 27.37
N THR A 18 38.93 8.19 26.32
CA THR A 18 38.22 7.70 25.14
C THR A 18 37.25 6.61 25.59
N VAL A 19 35.96 6.92 25.64
CA VAL A 19 34.92 5.88 25.65
C VAL A 19 34.88 5.34 24.22
N SER A 20 35.75 4.38 23.94
CA SER A 20 35.64 3.54 22.77
C SER A 20 34.32 2.79 22.86
N ALA A 21 33.34 3.21 22.06
CA ALA A 21 32.20 2.38 21.74
C ALA A 21 32.75 1.11 21.07
N LYS A 22 32.89 0.05 21.87
CA LYS A 22 33.11 -1.29 21.36
C LYS A 22 31.87 -1.62 20.52
N ALA A 23 32.03 -1.53 19.20
CA ALA A 23 31.19 -2.25 18.28
C ALA A 23 31.23 -3.72 18.74
N ALA A 24 30.11 -4.19 19.28
CA ALA A 24 29.92 -5.60 19.50
C ALA A 24 29.72 -6.21 18.11
N ASP A 25 30.82 -6.67 17.50
CA ASP A 25 30.78 -7.68 16.46
C ASP A 25 30.09 -8.92 17.05
N LYS A 26 28.76 -8.94 16.99
CA LYS A 26 28.04 -10.21 16.91
C LYS A 26 28.28 -10.68 15.49
N GLN A 27 29.34 -11.48 15.36
CA GLN A 27 29.55 -12.40 14.26
C GLN A 27 28.28 -13.26 14.15
N ALA A 28 27.35 -12.82 13.31
CA ALA A 28 26.25 -13.65 12.85
C ALA A 28 26.92 -14.84 12.18
N THR A 29 26.73 -16.02 12.76
CA THR A 29 27.09 -17.26 12.11
C THR A 29 26.27 -17.33 10.83
N ASP A 30 26.90 -17.02 9.70
CA ASP A 30 26.43 -17.34 8.35
C ASP A 30 26.27 -18.86 8.24
N THR A 31 25.14 -19.38 8.70
CA THR A 31 24.57 -20.55 8.08
C THR A 31 24.03 -20.07 6.75
N ALA A 32 24.81 -20.28 5.68
CA ALA A 32 24.33 -20.16 4.31
C ALA A 32 23.06 -21.00 4.17
N SER A 33 21.92 -20.34 4.30
CA SER A 33 20.63 -20.92 3.96
C SER A 33 20.70 -21.19 2.46
N ASN A 34 20.47 -22.45 2.06
CA ASN A 34 20.13 -22.78 0.68
C ASN A 34 18.77 -22.14 0.39
N VAL A 35 18.73 -20.83 0.17
CA VAL A 35 17.51 -20.11 -0.20
C VAL A 35 17.22 -20.50 -1.64
N THR A 36 16.48 -21.59 -1.79
CA THR A 36 15.71 -21.90 -2.99
C THR A 36 14.81 -20.72 -3.28
N SER A 37 14.77 -20.31 -4.56
CA SER A 37 13.87 -19.25 -5.03
C SER A 37 12.47 -19.41 -4.44
N THR A 38 11.89 -18.31 -3.95
CA THR A 38 10.48 -18.30 -3.48
C THR A 38 9.47 -18.19 -4.61
N CYS A 39 9.94 -18.05 -5.85
CA CYS A 39 9.11 -18.01 -7.05
C CYS A 39 9.00 -19.43 -7.63
N THR A 40 7.87 -20.07 -7.33
CA THR A 40 7.59 -21.47 -7.69
C THR A 40 6.87 -21.59 -9.04
N GLY A 41 6.17 -20.53 -9.45
CA GLY A 41 5.33 -20.53 -10.64
C GLY A 41 4.03 -21.31 -10.41
N ALA A 42 3.47 -21.27 -9.20
CA ALA A 42 2.17 -21.85 -8.89
C ALA A 42 1.03 -20.98 -9.42
N TYR A 43 1.24 -19.65 -9.47
CA TYR A 43 0.26 -18.67 -9.92
C TYR A 43 0.83 -17.74 -11.01
N PRO A 44 -0.02 -17.16 -11.87
CA PRO A 44 0.42 -16.21 -12.89
C PRO A 44 1.05 -14.98 -12.27
N SER A 45 2.18 -14.55 -12.84
CA SER A 45 2.90 -13.37 -12.34
C SER A 45 2.30 -12.06 -12.83
N TYR A 46 1.68 -12.05 -14.01
CA TYR A 46 1.04 -10.87 -14.61
C TYR A 46 -0.04 -11.26 -15.62
N PHE A 47 -0.84 -10.27 -16.06
CA PHE A 47 -2.07 -10.42 -16.87
C PHE A 47 -1.91 -11.20 -18.19
N GLN A 48 -0.68 -11.37 -18.67
CA GLN A 48 -0.34 -12.11 -19.89
C GLN A 48 0.93 -12.96 -19.70
N ASP A 49 1.12 -13.52 -18.51
CA ASP A 49 2.28 -14.38 -18.24
C ASP A 49 2.35 -15.55 -19.24
N PRO A 50 3.40 -15.64 -20.09
CA PRO A 50 3.53 -16.71 -21.09
C PRO A 50 3.60 -18.11 -20.47
N ALA A 51 4.02 -18.24 -19.21
CA ALA A 51 4.04 -19.50 -18.49
C ALA A 51 2.61 -20.03 -18.19
N PHE A 52 1.61 -19.15 -18.27
CA PHE A 52 0.21 -19.42 -17.94
C PHE A 52 -0.72 -19.29 -19.16
N ASN A 53 -0.19 -19.53 -20.37
CA ASN A 53 -0.94 -19.48 -21.63
C ASN A 53 -2.15 -20.43 -21.73
N LYS A 54 -2.32 -21.36 -20.77
CA LYS A 54 -3.39 -22.36 -20.73
C LYS A 54 -4.46 -22.13 -19.66
N THR A 55 -4.25 -21.21 -18.71
CA THR A 55 -5.26 -20.90 -17.67
C THR A 55 -6.32 -19.90 -18.15
N GLY A 56 -6.30 -19.50 -19.42
CA GLY A 56 -7.37 -18.73 -20.02
C GLY A 56 -7.61 -17.41 -19.29
N MET A 57 -6.67 -16.47 -19.38
CA MET A 57 -7.10 -15.07 -19.20
C MET A 57 -8.11 -14.75 -20.32
N TRP A 58 -9.11 -13.91 -20.06
CA TRP A 58 -10.32 -13.78 -20.89
C TRP A 58 -10.03 -13.50 -22.40
N ASP A 59 -10.93 -13.92 -23.30
CA ASP A 59 -10.73 -13.85 -24.76
C ASP A 59 -10.65 -12.40 -25.30
N ASN A 60 -9.76 -12.12 -26.25
CA ASN A 60 -9.56 -10.82 -26.92
C ASN A 60 -8.79 -9.75 -26.14
N GLN A 61 -7.82 -10.16 -25.31
CA GLN A 61 -6.88 -9.20 -24.72
C GLN A 61 -6.06 -8.50 -25.81
N VAL A 62 -6.19 -7.17 -25.93
CA VAL A 62 -5.41 -6.38 -26.91
C VAL A 62 -4.27 -5.55 -26.30
N ILE A 63 -4.24 -5.36 -24.97
CA ILE A 63 -3.08 -4.76 -24.30
C ILE A 63 -1.88 -5.70 -24.43
N ILE A 64 -0.72 -5.16 -24.79
CA ILE A 64 0.55 -5.91 -24.78
C ILE A 64 1.18 -5.74 -23.40
N ASN A 65 1.22 -6.83 -22.63
CA ASN A 65 1.81 -6.90 -21.29
C ASN A 65 2.76 -8.09 -21.18
N GLN A 66 3.69 -8.16 -22.12
CA GLN A 66 4.77 -9.14 -22.18
C GLN A 66 6.05 -8.44 -22.63
N ALA A 67 7.19 -9.01 -22.23
CA ALA A 67 8.48 -8.57 -22.74
C ALA A 67 8.55 -8.74 -24.27
N TYR A 68 8.82 -7.65 -24.98
CA TYR A 68 8.99 -7.66 -26.44
C TYR A 68 10.38 -8.16 -26.85
N SER A 69 10.52 -8.57 -28.12
CA SER A 69 11.80 -9.00 -28.67
C SER A 69 12.87 -7.92 -28.51
N GLY A 70 13.91 -8.21 -27.73
CA GLY A 70 14.99 -7.27 -27.43
C GLY A 70 14.96 -6.64 -26.04
N TRP A 71 13.89 -6.83 -25.24
CA TRP A 71 13.85 -6.39 -23.85
C TRP A 71 15.05 -6.93 -23.05
N LYS A 72 15.71 -6.05 -22.28
CA LYS A 72 16.89 -6.36 -21.44
C LYS A 72 16.69 -6.06 -19.96
N GLY A 73 15.55 -5.45 -19.61
CA GLY A 73 15.21 -5.15 -18.22
C GLY A 73 14.74 -6.38 -17.46
N PRO A 74 14.36 -6.22 -16.19
CA PRO A 74 13.81 -7.31 -15.40
C PRO A 74 12.48 -7.80 -15.97
N ILE A 75 12.13 -9.04 -15.60
CA ILE A 75 10.81 -9.62 -15.84
C ILE A 75 10.32 -10.11 -14.49
N PHE A 76 9.16 -9.64 -14.09
CA PHE A 76 8.57 -9.95 -12.81
C PHE A 76 8.24 -11.45 -12.69
N SER A 77 8.48 -11.99 -11.51
CA SER A 77 8.07 -13.33 -11.13
C SER A 77 7.44 -13.29 -9.74
N LEU A 78 6.28 -13.92 -9.60
CA LEU A 78 5.54 -13.93 -8.35
C LEU A 78 6.24 -14.81 -7.31
N SER A 79 6.73 -14.20 -6.24
CA SER A 79 7.13 -14.92 -5.03
C SER A 79 5.91 -15.51 -4.30
N ASP A 80 5.70 -16.81 -4.45
CA ASP A 80 4.47 -17.53 -4.11
C ASP A 80 4.70 -18.83 -3.31
N ALA A 81 5.91 -19.07 -2.82
CA ALA A 81 6.26 -20.23 -2.00
C ALA A 81 5.75 -20.15 -0.53
N TYR A 82 4.46 -19.86 -0.33
CA TYR A 82 3.90 -19.63 1.02
C TYR A 82 4.05 -20.83 1.95
N SER A 83 3.89 -22.04 1.42
CA SER A 83 3.93 -23.29 2.20
C SER A 83 5.33 -23.66 2.70
N SER A 84 6.38 -23.07 2.12
CA SER A 84 7.76 -23.22 2.56
C SER A 84 8.30 -21.97 3.25
N ALA A 85 7.42 -21.02 3.61
CA ALA A 85 7.81 -19.77 4.25
C ALA A 85 8.45 -20.00 5.62
N GLN A 86 9.76 -19.84 5.69
CA GLN A 86 10.52 -20.01 6.92
C GLN A 86 10.28 -18.83 7.85
N GLN A 87 10.00 -19.13 9.11
CA GLN A 87 9.76 -18.12 10.12
C GLN A 87 10.93 -17.13 10.24
N ASP A 88 10.65 -15.84 10.15
CA ASP A 88 11.58 -14.77 10.55
C ASP A 88 11.17 -14.27 11.94
N ASN A 89 12.11 -14.31 12.88
CA ASN A 89 11.91 -13.92 14.27
C ASN A 89 12.43 -12.51 14.57
N ALA A 90 13.07 -11.85 13.60
CA ALA A 90 13.50 -10.48 13.78
C ALA A 90 12.27 -9.56 13.84
N ALA A 91 12.12 -8.86 14.97
CA ALA A 91 11.04 -7.92 15.20
C ALA A 91 11.57 -6.64 15.88
N PRO A 92 12.50 -5.90 15.23
CA PRO A 92 13.18 -4.75 15.84
C PRO A 92 12.24 -3.62 16.27
N TRP A 93 11.05 -3.53 15.66
CA TRP A 93 10.04 -2.55 16.04
C TRP A 93 9.45 -2.80 17.44
N LEU A 94 9.60 -4.00 18.00
CA LEU A 94 9.11 -4.31 19.35
C LEU A 94 9.84 -3.54 20.44
N GLU A 95 11.03 -2.98 20.17
CA GLU A 95 11.73 -2.07 21.08
C GLU A 95 10.98 -0.75 21.31
N PHE A 96 10.05 -0.40 20.42
CA PHE A 96 9.28 0.83 20.47
C PHE A 96 7.79 0.52 20.67
N ASN A 97 7.14 1.29 21.54
CA ASN A 97 5.72 1.11 21.86
C ASN A 97 4.98 2.45 21.80
N PRO A 98 4.66 2.98 20.61
CA PRO A 98 3.91 4.23 20.47
C PRO A 98 2.44 4.11 20.95
N PHE A 99 1.96 2.89 21.21
CA PHE A 99 0.58 2.60 21.61
C PHE A 99 0.33 2.79 23.12
N ASP A 100 1.38 3.00 23.90
CA ASP A 100 1.27 3.21 25.34
C ASP A 100 0.55 4.52 25.66
N LYS A 101 -0.64 4.40 26.25
CA LYS A 101 -1.53 5.51 26.59
C LYS A 101 -0.98 6.43 27.67
N SER A 102 0.08 6.03 28.38
CA SER A 102 0.73 6.85 29.40
C SER A 102 1.74 7.85 28.83
N LEU A 103 2.13 7.70 27.56
CA LEU A 103 3.10 8.58 26.91
C LEU A 103 2.54 9.98 26.71
N SER A 104 3.39 10.99 26.91
CA SER A 104 3.13 12.33 26.38
C SER A 104 3.09 12.31 24.85
N GLU A 105 2.51 13.33 24.24
CA GLU A 105 2.44 13.44 22.78
C GLU A 105 3.83 13.44 22.12
N THR A 106 4.82 14.12 22.73
CA THR A 106 6.21 14.13 22.26
C THR A 106 6.86 12.75 22.32
N GLU A 107 6.63 12.00 23.41
CA GLU A 107 7.15 10.63 23.55
C GLU A 107 6.47 9.67 22.58
N LYS A 108 5.13 9.75 22.44
CA LYS A 108 4.36 9.00 21.43
C LYS A 108 4.94 9.20 20.03
N ASN A 109 5.15 10.45 19.62
CA ASN A 109 5.68 10.76 18.31
C ASN A 109 7.14 10.26 18.13
N THR A 110 7.96 10.35 19.19
CA THR A 110 9.33 9.83 19.17
C THR A 110 9.35 8.30 19.03
N GLN A 111 8.49 7.59 19.76
CA GLN A 111 8.34 6.14 19.69
C GLN A 111 7.82 5.73 18.31
N ALA A 112 6.83 6.44 17.76
CA ALA A 112 6.26 6.15 16.45
C ALA A 112 7.30 6.33 15.33
N TRP A 113 8.11 7.40 15.40
CA TRP A 113 9.20 7.62 14.46
C TRP A 113 10.21 6.47 14.46
N LYS A 114 10.64 6.05 15.66
CA LYS A 114 11.60 4.95 15.82
C LYS A 114 11.00 3.61 15.37
N TYR A 115 9.72 3.37 15.68
CA TYR A 115 8.97 2.20 15.23
C TYR A 115 8.98 2.11 13.70
N LEU A 116 8.55 3.18 13.00
CA LEU A 116 8.50 3.23 11.53
C LEU A 116 9.87 2.93 10.91
N TRP A 117 10.94 3.58 11.37
CA TRP A 117 12.28 3.34 10.81
C TRP A 117 12.84 1.96 11.15
N ALA A 118 12.47 1.36 12.29
CA ALA A 118 12.84 -0.02 12.60
C ALA A 118 12.16 -1.00 11.63
N VAL A 119 10.88 -0.79 11.32
CA VAL A 119 10.16 -1.59 10.31
C VAL A 119 10.72 -1.34 8.91
N MET A 120 10.97 -0.09 8.52
CA MET A 120 11.53 0.24 7.20
C MET A 120 12.89 -0.44 6.98
N LYS A 121 13.78 -0.39 7.96
CA LYS A 121 15.08 -1.08 7.88
C LYS A 121 14.93 -2.60 7.77
N TYR A 122 14.01 -3.18 8.55
CA TYR A 122 13.66 -4.60 8.43
C TYR A 122 13.16 -4.94 7.02
N ILE A 123 12.36 -4.08 6.42
CA ILE A 123 11.84 -4.27 5.07
C ILE A 123 12.94 -4.14 4.00
N GLN A 124 13.79 -3.12 4.09
CA GLN A 124 14.78 -2.80 3.08
C GLN A 124 15.97 -3.78 3.03
N GLU A 125 16.34 -4.40 4.15
CA GLU A 125 17.52 -5.26 4.22
C GLU A 125 17.39 -6.49 3.27
N GLY A 126 18.37 -6.63 2.37
CA GLY A 126 18.39 -7.60 1.27
C GLY A 126 17.62 -7.18 0.02
N ASN A 127 16.72 -6.19 0.12
CA ASN A 127 15.91 -5.71 -1.00
C ASN A 127 16.55 -4.56 -1.78
N ILE A 128 17.34 -3.70 -1.13
CA ILE A 128 17.90 -2.47 -1.76
C ILE A 128 19.42 -2.51 -1.96
N ASP A 129 19.99 -3.71 -1.98
CA ASP A 129 21.43 -3.96 -1.90
C ASP A 129 22.07 -4.38 -3.24
N LYS A 130 21.35 -4.32 -4.37
CA LYS A 130 21.87 -4.82 -5.67
C LYS A 130 22.83 -3.84 -6.35
N GLY A 131 22.86 -2.58 -5.89
CA GLY A 131 23.64 -1.51 -6.52
C GLY A 131 23.07 -1.05 -7.87
N ASP A 132 21.88 -1.53 -8.23
CA ASP A 132 21.14 -1.19 -9.44
C ASP A 132 19.66 -1.10 -9.08
N ILE A 133 19.11 0.11 -9.10
CA ILE A 133 17.72 0.40 -8.70
C ILE A 133 16.73 -0.47 -9.49
N SER A 134 17.02 -0.76 -10.75
CA SER A 134 16.15 -1.59 -11.60
C SER A 134 16.13 -3.08 -11.21
N LYS A 135 17.03 -3.52 -10.33
CA LYS A 135 17.13 -4.91 -9.86
C LYS A 135 16.88 -5.06 -8.36
N ASP A 136 16.76 -3.95 -7.64
CA ASP A 136 16.30 -3.95 -6.26
C ASP A 136 14.87 -4.51 -6.18
N TRP A 137 14.50 -5.02 -5.00
CA TRP A 137 13.22 -5.68 -4.73
C TRP A 137 13.01 -7.01 -5.50
N ASP A 138 14.09 -7.70 -5.84
CA ASP A 138 14.07 -9.10 -6.30
C ASP A 138 13.74 -10.04 -5.13
N LEU A 139 12.44 -10.15 -4.83
CA LEU A 139 11.95 -10.93 -3.69
C LEU A 139 12.21 -12.43 -3.85
N CYS A 140 12.22 -12.93 -5.09
CA CYS A 140 12.50 -14.34 -5.41
C CYS A 140 13.86 -14.77 -4.84
N ASN A 141 14.85 -13.87 -4.91
CA ASN A 141 16.25 -14.18 -4.61
C ASN A 141 16.83 -13.31 -3.49
N ASN A 142 16.00 -12.71 -2.64
CA ASN A 142 16.48 -11.98 -1.46
C ASN A 142 17.29 -12.96 -0.58
N LYS A 143 18.52 -12.56 -0.25
CA LYS A 143 19.49 -13.41 0.47
C LYS A 143 19.50 -13.20 1.98
N VAL A 144 18.83 -12.17 2.46
CA VAL A 144 18.71 -11.88 3.89
C VAL A 144 17.43 -12.50 4.43
N ARG A 145 16.29 -12.21 3.79
CA ARG A 145 14.97 -12.70 4.22
C ARG A 145 14.03 -12.89 3.06
N SER A 146 13.22 -13.94 3.14
CA SER A 146 12.19 -14.21 2.13
C SER A 146 11.05 -13.19 2.22
N TRP A 147 10.56 -12.76 1.07
CA TRP A 147 9.38 -11.93 0.92
C TRP A 147 8.46 -12.52 -0.13
N TYR A 148 7.16 -12.28 0.00
CA TYR A 148 6.12 -12.93 -0.81
C TYR A 148 5.17 -11.90 -1.38
N HIS A 149 4.55 -12.18 -2.51
CA HIS A 149 3.48 -11.36 -3.09
C HIS A 149 2.14 -12.02 -2.81
N ILE A 150 1.03 -11.35 -3.13
CA ILE A 150 -0.29 -11.99 -3.20
C ILE A 150 -0.61 -12.37 -4.66
N PRO A 151 -1.20 -13.53 -4.95
CA PRO A 151 -1.50 -13.94 -6.32
C PRO A 151 -2.79 -13.27 -6.81
N TYR A 152 -3.18 -13.49 -8.08
CA TYR A 152 -4.45 -13.02 -8.65
C TYR A 152 -4.70 -11.51 -8.47
N GLN A 153 -3.65 -10.69 -8.60
CA GLN A 153 -3.78 -9.25 -8.87
C GLN A 153 -3.49 -8.94 -10.34
N THR A 154 -3.75 -9.93 -11.20
CA THR A 154 -3.33 -9.95 -12.58
C THR A 154 -4.51 -9.86 -13.54
N TYR A 155 -5.73 -10.20 -13.12
CA TYR A 155 -6.83 -10.50 -14.03
C TYR A 155 -7.50 -9.25 -14.61
N ASP A 156 -7.54 -8.16 -13.84
CA ASP A 156 -8.08 -6.87 -14.27
C ASP A 156 -7.22 -6.26 -15.40
N PRO A 157 -7.80 -5.90 -16.57
CA PRO A 157 -7.00 -5.40 -17.70
C PRO A 157 -6.35 -4.03 -17.46
N MET A 158 -6.99 -3.18 -16.67
CA MET A 158 -6.55 -1.81 -16.40
C MET A 158 -5.52 -1.74 -15.28
N SER A 159 -5.72 -2.58 -14.27
CA SER A 159 -5.07 -2.54 -12.97
C SER A 159 -4.19 -3.75 -12.69
N GLY A 160 -4.30 -4.79 -13.52
CA GLY A 160 -3.52 -6.01 -13.39
C GLY A 160 -2.02 -5.77 -13.49
N ARG A 161 -1.25 -6.59 -12.77
CA ARG A 161 0.22 -6.51 -12.70
C ARG A 161 0.85 -6.35 -14.09
N GLU A 162 1.78 -5.41 -14.20
CA GLU A 162 2.64 -5.26 -15.37
C GLU A 162 3.86 -6.20 -15.32
N PHE A 163 4.48 -6.47 -16.47
CA PHE A 163 5.46 -7.57 -16.60
C PHE A 163 6.87 -7.26 -16.08
N ILE A 164 7.23 -6.01 -15.80
CA ILE A 164 8.62 -5.62 -15.49
C ILE A 164 8.91 -5.78 -13.99
N HIS A 165 8.09 -5.18 -13.13
CA HIS A 165 8.20 -5.14 -11.68
C HIS A 165 6.95 -5.65 -10.95
N GLY A 166 5.89 -6.06 -11.67
CA GLY A 166 4.67 -6.60 -11.07
C GLY A 166 3.76 -5.52 -10.48
N LEU A 167 3.88 -4.27 -10.93
CA LEU A 167 3.08 -3.16 -10.42
C LEU A 167 1.61 -3.27 -10.87
N THR A 168 0.68 -3.00 -9.97
CA THR A 168 -0.76 -2.85 -10.26
C THR A 168 -1.13 -1.38 -10.33
N ARG A 169 -2.04 -1.00 -11.24
CA ARG A 169 -2.60 0.36 -11.23
C ARG A 169 -3.48 0.52 -9.99
N GLU A 170 -3.27 1.60 -9.25
CA GLU A 170 -4.12 1.99 -8.13
C GLU A 170 -5.15 3.03 -8.60
N ALA A 171 -6.04 3.45 -7.70
CA ALA A 171 -7.02 4.51 -7.94
C ALA A 171 -6.37 5.74 -8.59
N PRO A 172 -7.08 6.50 -9.45
CA PRO A 172 -6.59 7.81 -9.88
C PRO A 172 -6.18 8.65 -8.69
N VAL A 173 -5.02 9.30 -8.81
CA VAL A 173 -4.62 10.35 -7.90
C VAL A 173 -4.46 11.61 -8.70
N THR A 174 -5.39 12.52 -8.46
CA THR A 174 -5.25 13.90 -8.87
C THR A 174 -4.42 14.59 -7.82
N MET A 175 -3.16 14.83 -8.14
CA MET A 175 -2.30 15.68 -7.30
C MET A 175 -2.43 17.11 -7.78
N ALA A 176 -2.62 18.05 -6.85
CA ALA A 176 -2.71 19.46 -7.15
C ALA A 176 -1.35 20.15 -6.99
N ILE A 177 -0.98 20.97 -7.97
CA ILE A 177 0.17 21.88 -7.88
C ILE A 177 -0.36 23.26 -7.52
N LYS A 178 0.19 23.83 -6.44
CA LYS A 178 -0.24 25.14 -5.95
C LYS A 178 -0.02 26.21 -7.03
N GLY A 179 -1.12 26.79 -7.51
CA GLY A 179 -1.11 27.82 -8.55
C GLY A 179 -1.03 27.32 -10.00
N GLN A 180 -1.02 26.00 -10.23
CA GLN A 180 -0.99 25.42 -11.59
C GLN A 180 -2.15 24.45 -11.87
N GLY A 181 -2.97 24.14 -10.86
CA GLY A 181 -4.14 23.26 -10.99
C GLY A 181 -3.81 21.79 -10.81
N ASP A 182 -4.76 20.95 -11.21
CA ASP A 182 -4.73 19.51 -11.04
C ASP A 182 -3.91 18.83 -12.14
N LEU A 183 -2.98 17.95 -11.73
CA LEU A 183 -2.27 17.07 -12.64
C LEU A 183 -2.91 15.68 -12.60
N LYS A 184 -3.39 15.22 -13.77
CA LYS A 184 -3.80 13.84 -13.95
C LYS A 184 -2.55 12.95 -14.03
N THR A 185 -2.47 11.99 -13.12
CA THR A 185 -1.37 11.03 -13.04
C THR A 185 -1.93 9.63 -12.78
N THR A 186 -1.13 8.60 -12.98
CA THR A 186 -1.48 7.23 -12.59
C THR A 186 -0.54 6.71 -11.52
N MET A 187 -1.11 6.02 -10.53
CA MET A 187 -0.37 5.37 -9.46
C MET A 187 -0.19 3.89 -9.77
N TRP A 188 0.99 3.37 -9.45
CA TRP A 188 1.39 2.00 -9.71
C TRP A 188 2.10 1.42 -8.51
N ALA A 189 1.62 0.27 -8.00
CA ALA A 189 2.11 -0.24 -6.73
C ALA A 189 2.38 -1.73 -6.72
N VAL A 190 3.28 -2.15 -5.82
CA VAL A 190 3.53 -3.56 -5.53
C VAL A 190 3.62 -3.75 -4.02
N GLY A 191 2.82 -4.68 -3.51
CA GLY A 191 2.80 -5.07 -2.11
C GLY A 191 3.50 -6.40 -1.88
N PHE A 192 4.14 -6.53 -0.73
CA PHE A 192 4.87 -7.72 -0.34
C PHE A 192 4.79 -7.99 1.16
N TYR A 193 4.97 -9.26 1.51
CA TYR A 193 4.61 -9.86 2.79
C TYR A 193 5.81 -10.61 3.34
N ASN A 194 6.13 -10.39 4.62
CA ASN A 194 7.18 -11.16 5.28
C ASN A 194 6.73 -12.62 5.49
N PRO A 195 7.61 -13.51 5.98
CA PRO A 195 7.26 -14.92 6.12
C PRO A 195 6.12 -15.20 7.09
N GLN A 196 5.93 -14.38 8.14
CA GLN A 196 4.81 -14.53 9.07
C GLN A 196 3.47 -14.31 8.39
N ALA A 197 3.40 -13.27 7.57
CA ALA A 197 2.21 -12.96 6.77
C ALA A 197 1.98 -14.02 5.69
N ALA A 198 3.05 -14.46 5.03
CA ALA A 198 3.01 -15.53 4.02
C ALA A 198 2.46 -16.85 4.59
N ASN A 199 2.81 -17.22 5.82
CA ASN A 199 2.25 -18.40 6.48
C ASN A 199 0.73 -18.29 6.72
N SER A 200 0.20 -17.08 6.93
CA SER A 200 -1.26 -16.87 6.96
C SER A 200 -1.86 -16.93 5.55
N ILE A 201 -1.23 -16.30 4.56
CA ILE A 201 -1.68 -16.33 3.15
C ILE A 201 -1.73 -17.78 2.63
N GLY A 202 -0.78 -18.62 3.02
CA GLY A 202 -0.70 -20.04 2.65
C GLY A 202 -1.90 -20.89 3.11
N LYS A 203 -2.73 -20.39 4.04
CA LYS A 203 -4.00 -21.03 4.43
C LYS A 203 -5.09 -20.81 3.38
N VAL A 204 -4.98 -19.76 2.57
CA VAL A 204 -5.90 -19.42 1.48
C VAL A 204 -5.30 -19.88 0.16
N TRP A 205 -4.08 -19.45 -0.15
CA TRP A 205 -3.36 -19.76 -1.37
C TRP A 205 -2.33 -20.86 -1.10
N THR A 206 -2.75 -22.12 -1.26
CA THR A 206 -1.98 -23.30 -0.84
C THR A 206 -0.91 -23.75 -1.86
N GLY A 207 -0.81 -23.07 -3.00
CA GLY A 207 -0.11 -23.54 -4.20
C GLY A 207 -1.00 -24.38 -5.14
N ALA A 208 -2.23 -24.70 -4.72
CA ALA A 208 -3.24 -25.26 -5.61
C ALA A 208 -3.83 -24.18 -6.54
N PRO A 209 -4.36 -24.56 -7.73
CA PRO A 209 -4.97 -23.59 -8.66
C PRO A 209 -6.18 -22.82 -8.11
N SER A 210 -6.84 -23.33 -7.07
CA SER A 210 -7.99 -22.68 -6.42
C SER A 210 -7.65 -22.34 -4.97
N PRO A 211 -8.06 -21.16 -4.46
CA PRO A 211 -7.89 -20.81 -3.08
C PRO A 211 -8.85 -21.61 -2.19
N VAL A 212 -8.48 -21.75 -0.92
CA VAL A 212 -9.39 -22.13 0.15
C VAL A 212 -10.10 -20.87 0.63
N MET A 213 -11.35 -20.67 0.20
CA MET A 213 -12.16 -19.52 0.61
C MET A 213 -12.37 -19.51 2.13
N PRO A 214 -11.96 -18.45 2.85
CA PRO A 214 -12.19 -18.37 4.30
C PRO A 214 -13.70 -18.44 4.63
N GLN A 215 -14.05 -19.23 5.63
CA GLN A 215 -15.44 -19.39 6.13
C GLN A 215 -15.69 -18.69 7.47
N GLN A 216 -14.63 -18.10 8.02
CA GLN A 216 -14.58 -17.35 9.27
C GLN A 216 -13.60 -16.20 9.08
N ASN A 217 -13.69 -15.18 9.93
CA ASN A 217 -12.79 -14.03 9.86
C ASN A 217 -11.33 -14.49 9.85
N PHE A 218 -10.62 -14.07 8.81
CA PHE A 218 -9.21 -14.35 8.62
C PHE A 218 -8.39 -13.59 9.67
N ALA A 219 -7.21 -14.09 10.00
CA ALA A 219 -6.26 -13.40 10.86
C ALA A 219 -4.82 -13.65 10.38
N PHE A 220 -4.07 -12.57 10.21
CA PHE A 220 -2.63 -12.66 10.03
C PHE A 220 -1.94 -13.03 11.34
N ASN A 221 -0.84 -13.78 11.24
CA ASN A 221 -0.02 -14.14 12.39
C ASN A 221 0.61 -12.88 13.00
N GLU A 222 0.78 -12.86 14.32
CA GLU A 222 1.53 -11.80 15.00
C GLU A 222 2.95 -11.64 14.41
N GLY A 223 3.41 -10.40 14.25
CA GLY A 223 4.69 -10.12 13.60
C GLY A 223 4.63 -10.18 12.07
N SER A 224 3.44 -10.31 11.48
CA SER A 224 3.23 -10.06 10.05
C SER A 224 3.63 -8.63 9.71
N VAL A 225 4.46 -8.48 8.68
CA VAL A 225 4.90 -7.19 8.14
C VAL A 225 4.55 -7.17 6.66
N ILE A 226 3.91 -6.08 6.25
CA ILE A 226 3.53 -5.79 4.88
C ILE A 226 4.26 -4.50 4.49
N GLY A 227 4.89 -4.50 3.32
CA GLY A 227 5.36 -3.28 2.68
C GLY A 227 4.68 -3.10 1.33
N LYS A 228 4.45 -1.86 0.92
CA LYS A 228 3.90 -1.52 -0.39
C LYS A 228 4.66 -0.33 -0.95
N LEU A 229 5.25 -0.50 -2.12
CA LEU A 229 5.83 0.58 -2.89
C LEU A 229 4.75 1.18 -3.79
N LEU A 230 4.68 2.51 -3.87
CA LEU A 230 3.77 3.22 -4.76
C LEU A 230 4.57 4.24 -5.60
N PHE A 231 4.41 4.13 -6.90
CA PHE A 231 5.06 4.96 -7.90
C PHE A 231 4.04 5.81 -8.65
N THR A 232 4.49 6.96 -9.13
CA THR A 232 3.69 7.91 -9.91
C THR A 232 4.27 8.13 -11.30
N THR A 233 3.40 8.39 -12.28
CA THR A 233 3.81 8.92 -13.59
C THR A 233 4.12 10.42 -13.57
N ALA A 234 3.92 11.09 -12.44
CA ALA A 234 4.35 12.47 -12.29
C ALA A 234 5.88 12.56 -12.28
N THR A 235 6.40 13.68 -12.78
CA THR A 235 7.85 13.87 -12.91
C THR A 235 8.37 14.93 -11.92
N PRO A 236 9.68 15.00 -11.70
CA PRO A 236 10.30 16.08 -10.92
C PRO A 236 9.97 17.51 -11.42
N ASN A 237 9.66 17.66 -12.72
CA ASN A 237 9.20 18.94 -13.26
C ASN A 237 7.81 19.34 -12.73
N ASN A 238 6.98 18.36 -12.38
CA ASN A 238 5.68 18.57 -11.76
C ASN A 238 5.81 18.70 -10.24
N TYR A 239 6.61 17.82 -9.64
CA TYR A 239 6.76 17.67 -8.19
C TYR A 239 8.23 17.57 -7.81
N PRO A 240 8.87 18.69 -7.44
CA PRO A 240 10.31 18.72 -7.18
C PRO A 240 10.79 17.74 -6.11
N PHE A 241 9.96 17.38 -5.12
CA PHE A 241 10.34 16.38 -4.09
C PHE A 241 10.58 14.98 -4.65
N LEU A 242 10.18 14.69 -5.90
CA LEU A 242 10.50 13.46 -6.63
C LEU A 242 11.93 13.47 -7.22
N GLU A 243 12.67 14.58 -7.17
CA GLU A 243 14.08 14.58 -7.55
C GLU A 243 14.87 13.58 -6.71
N ASN A 244 15.85 12.92 -7.31
CA ASN A 244 16.76 12.01 -6.63
C ASN A 244 16.13 10.72 -6.05
N VAL A 245 14.83 10.49 -6.15
CA VAL A 245 14.20 9.23 -5.68
C VAL A 245 14.41 8.09 -6.69
N PRO A 246 14.15 6.83 -6.30
CA PRO A 246 14.16 5.70 -7.23
C PRO A 246 13.20 5.89 -8.40
N VAL A 247 13.65 5.49 -9.59
CA VAL A 247 12.87 5.49 -10.84
C VAL A 247 12.90 4.09 -11.42
N TRP A 248 11.72 3.58 -11.78
CA TRP A 248 11.54 2.31 -12.47
C TRP A 248 10.94 2.50 -13.85
N GLN A 249 11.25 1.58 -14.76
CA GLN A 249 10.51 1.44 -16.01
C GLN A 249 9.38 0.43 -15.79
N ALA A 250 8.16 0.77 -16.17
CA ALA A 250 6.99 -0.10 -15.99
C ALA A 250 6.13 -0.10 -17.25
N ASN A 251 5.48 -1.22 -17.56
CA ASN A 251 4.55 -1.31 -18.69
C ASN A 251 3.14 -0.87 -18.27
N ILE A 252 2.85 0.42 -18.44
CA ILE A 252 1.73 1.12 -17.80
C ILE A 252 0.78 1.72 -18.83
N SER A 253 -0.48 1.93 -18.43
CA SER A 253 -1.40 2.75 -19.23
C SER A 253 -0.92 4.20 -19.32
N ALA A 254 -1.35 4.92 -20.36
CA ALA A 254 -0.96 6.30 -20.60
C ALA A 254 -1.05 7.21 -19.36
N SER A 255 -0.06 8.10 -19.22
CA SER A 255 0.13 8.96 -18.04
C SER A 255 -0.96 10.00 -17.84
N ASP A 256 -1.62 10.41 -18.92
CA ASP A 256 -2.83 11.23 -18.94
C ASP A 256 -4.04 10.37 -18.58
N PHE A 257 -4.06 9.87 -17.34
CA PHE A 257 -5.11 9.03 -16.72
C PHE A 257 -6.11 8.45 -17.71
N CYS A 258 -5.85 7.22 -18.17
CA CYS A 258 -6.77 6.59 -19.11
C CYS A 258 -8.12 6.28 -18.47
N GLU A 259 -9.19 6.89 -19.01
CA GLU A 259 -10.60 6.70 -18.66
C GLU A 259 -11.30 5.99 -19.81
N CYS A 260 -11.71 4.74 -19.62
CA CYS A 260 -12.57 4.10 -20.62
C CYS A 260 -13.98 4.70 -20.56
N LYS A 261 -14.52 5.07 -21.72
CA LYS A 261 -15.87 5.64 -21.84
C LYS A 261 -16.69 4.85 -22.84
N ASN A 262 -17.81 4.31 -22.39
CA ASN A 262 -18.76 3.66 -23.28
C ASN A 262 -19.70 4.71 -23.89
N ALA A 263 -20.09 4.51 -25.15
CA ALA A 263 -20.87 5.51 -25.91
C ALA A 263 -22.28 5.73 -25.34
N ASP A 264 -22.84 4.73 -24.66
CA ASP A 264 -24.15 4.76 -24.02
C ASP A 264 -24.09 5.16 -22.53
N GLY A 265 -22.89 5.48 -22.01
CA GLY A 265 -22.68 5.83 -20.61
C GLY A 265 -22.69 4.65 -19.63
N SER A 266 -22.80 3.41 -20.11
CA SER A 266 -22.61 2.22 -19.27
C SER A 266 -21.14 1.98 -18.94
N ALA A 267 -20.86 1.06 -18.00
CA ALA A 267 -19.50 0.62 -17.73
C ALA A 267 -18.86 0.03 -18.99
N CYS A 268 -17.56 0.23 -19.16
CA CYS A 268 -16.82 -0.42 -20.24
C CYS A 268 -16.70 -1.92 -19.98
N SER A 269 -16.77 -2.70 -21.05
CA SER A 269 -16.28 -4.08 -21.01
C SER A 269 -14.76 -4.12 -20.97
N PHE A 270 -14.18 -5.22 -20.48
CA PHE A 270 -12.72 -5.41 -20.48
C PHE A 270 -12.10 -5.23 -21.86
N GLN A 271 -12.77 -5.68 -22.93
CA GLN A 271 -12.29 -5.45 -24.29
C GLN A 271 -12.18 -3.94 -24.57
N GLN A 272 -13.24 -3.17 -24.30
CA GLN A 272 -13.24 -1.72 -24.52
C GLN A 272 -12.18 -1.02 -23.66
N GLU A 273 -12.00 -1.45 -22.41
CA GLU A 273 -10.92 -0.94 -21.56
C GLU A 273 -9.56 -1.20 -22.19
N THR A 274 -9.30 -2.42 -22.65
CA THR A 274 -8.03 -2.75 -23.30
C THR A 274 -7.77 -2.00 -24.60
N GLU A 275 -8.83 -1.71 -25.38
CA GLU A 275 -8.72 -0.97 -26.64
C GLU A 275 -8.52 0.53 -26.42
N GLN A 276 -9.19 1.12 -25.42
CA GLN A 276 -9.12 2.55 -25.13
C GLN A 276 -7.90 2.92 -24.28
N CYS A 277 -7.34 1.98 -23.52
CA CYS A 277 -6.25 2.21 -22.59
C CYS A 277 -5.03 1.31 -22.84
N PRO A 278 -4.34 1.51 -23.98
CA PRO A 278 -3.12 0.75 -24.26
C PRO A 278 -2.05 1.02 -23.21
N ARG A 279 -1.14 0.05 -23.05
CA ARG A 279 0.06 0.18 -22.20
C ARG A 279 1.32 0.36 -23.02
N SER A 280 2.28 1.08 -22.46
CA SER A 280 3.64 1.21 -22.99
C SER A 280 4.64 1.30 -21.84
N VAL A 281 5.91 1.03 -22.13
CA VAL A 281 6.99 1.20 -21.15
C VAL A 281 7.23 2.69 -20.92
N ALA A 282 7.13 3.12 -19.67
CA ALA A 282 7.41 4.49 -19.24
C ALA A 282 8.04 4.51 -17.85
N ASP A 283 8.67 5.63 -17.52
CA ASP A 283 9.28 5.86 -16.22
C ASP A 283 8.21 6.17 -15.16
N VAL A 284 8.37 5.58 -13.98
CA VAL A 284 7.57 5.87 -12.79
C VAL A 284 8.50 6.18 -11.61
N TYR A 285 8.14 7.20 -10.83
CA TYR A 285 8.94 7.73 -9.73
C TYR A 285 8.38 7.26 -8.40
N LEU A 286 9.22 6.82 -7.47
CA LEU A 286 8.75 6.48 -6.12
C LEU A 286 8.06 7.69 -5.49
N LEU A 287 6.80 7.53 -5.10
CA LEU A 287 5.99 8.57 -4.45
C LEU A 287 5.82 8.26 -2.97
N GLN A 288 5.49 7.01 -2.64
CA GLN A 288 5.05 6.61 -1.32
C GLN A 288 5.49 5.18 -1.02
N PHE A 289 5.70 4.90 0.27
CA PHE A 289 5.96 3.57 0.80
C PHE A 289 5.09 3.35 2.02
N ASP A 290 4.14 2.42 1.91
CA ASP A 290 3.29 2.04 3.02
C ASP A 290 3.81 0.81 3.74
N ILE A 291 3.60 0.78 5.05
CA ILE A 291 3.89 -0.37 5.89
C ILE A 291 2.66 -0.71 6.73
N ALA A 292 2.48 -1.99 7.00
CA ALA A 292 1.53 -2.45 8.02
C ALA A 292 2.16 -3.57 8.85
N VAL A 293 2.00 -3.50 10.18
CA VAL A 293 2.56 -4.49 11.11
C VAL A 293 1.47 -5.03 12.02
N ARG A 294 1.32 -6.36 12.05
CA ARG A 294 0.46 -7.05 13.00
C ARG A 294 1.17 -7.06 14.36
N ASP A 295 0.71 -6.17 15.24
CA ASP A 295 1.28 -5.94 16.57
C ASP A 295 0.13 -5.87 17.57
N SER A 296 0.03 -6.88 18.42
CA SER A 296 -1.00 -7.05 19.44
C SER A 296 -0.99 -5.95 20.51
N ARG A 297 0.08 -5.15 20.59
CA ARG A 297 0.13 -3.96 21.46
C ARG A 297 -0.65 -2.79 20.87
N SER A 298 -0.87 -2.78 19.55
CA SER A 298 -1.78 -1.83 18.90
C SER A 298 -3.23 -2.09 19.36
N PRO A 299 -4.01 -1.04 19.68
CA PRO A 299 -5.41 -1.18 20.05
C PRO A 299 -6.27 -1.87 18.99
N VAL A 300 -5.89 -1.84 17.71
CA VAL A 300 -6.60 -2.53 16.61
C VAL A 300 -5.89 -3.79 16.15
N GLY A 301 -4.80 -4.21 16.81
CA GLY A 301 -3.96 -5.34 16.40
C GLY A 301 -3.04 -5.05 15.21
N TRP A 302 -3.15 -3.88 14.58
CA TRP A 302 -2.33 -3.45 13.46
C TRP A 302 -1.80 -2.03 13.66
N ALA A 303 -0.60 -1.76 13.16
CA ALA A 303 -0.06 -0.42 13.01
C ALA A 303 0.21 -0.13 11.53
N TYR A 304 -0.40 0.92 10.99
CA TYR A 304 -0.27 1.36 9.60
C TYR A 304 0.61 2.59 9.54
N GLY A 305 1.61 2.57 8.67
CA GLY A 305 2.55 3.68 8.49
C GLY A 305 2.70 4.03 7.03
N THR A 306 3.04 5.28 6.76
CA THR A 306 3.35 5.73 5.40
C THR A 306 4.59 6.63 5.40
N PHE A 307 5.43 6.42 4.41
CA PHE A 307 6.56 7.26 4.07
C PHE A 307 6.31 7.88 2.70
N VAL A 308 6.81 9.08 2.50
CA VAL A 308 6.64 9.82 1.24
C VAL A 308 8.02 10.17 0.69
N ALA A 309 8.11 10.21 -0.64
CA ALA A 309 9.25 10.75 -1.38
C ALA A 309 9.64 12.14 -0.86
N ASP A 310 10.93 12.34 -0.65
CA ASP A 310 11.47 13.58 -0.09
C ASP A 310 12.89 13.83 -0.60
N GLY A 311 13.10 13.59 -1.90
CA GLY A 311 14.43 13.43 -2.44
C GLY A 311 15.21 14.72 -2.66
N GLN A 312 14.57 15.90 -2.61
CA GLN A 312 15.29 17.17 -2.48
C GLN A 312 15.87 17.35 -1.07
N PHE A 313 15.05 17.18 -0.04
CA PHE A 313 15.48 17.33 1.34
C PHE A 313 16.51 16.26 1.74
N LYS A 314 16.30 15.03 1.26
CA LYS A 314 17.16 13.87 1.53
C LYS A 314 18.23 13.63 0.45
N ALA A 315 18.55 14.61 -0.39
CA ALA A 315 19.51 14.43 -1.51
C ALA A 315 20.89 13.89 -1.09
N LYS A 316 21.29 14.10 0.17
CA LYS A 316 22.57 13.62 0.75
C LYS A 316 22.55 12.14 1.16
N GLU A 317 21.37 11.51 1.23
CA GLU A 317 21.29 10.08 1.51
C GLU A 317 21.95 9.30 0.37
N LYS A 318 22.84 8.38 0.75
CA LYS A 318 23.66 7.63 -0.21
C LYS A 318 22.80 6.69 -1.04
N ASN A 319 21.92 5.92 -0.40
CA ASN A 319 20.99 5.04 -1.07
C ASN A 319 19.73 5.84 -1.46
N PRO A 320 19.33 5.89 -2.74
CA PRO A 320 18.11 6.58 -3.16
C PRO A 320 16.84 6.09 -2.47
N TRP A 321 16.76 4.81 -2.07
CA TRP A 321 15.62 4.27 -1.34
C TRP A 321 15.43 4.89 0.07
N ASP A 322 16.48 5.51 0.63
CA ASP A 322 16.41 6.22 1.92
C ASP A 322 15.98 7.68 1.78
N ARG A 323 15.73 8.14 0.55
CA ARG A 323 15.29 9.50 0.22
C ARG A 323 13.78 9.71 0.40
N ILE A 324 13.30 9.16 1.50
CA ILE A 324 11.93 9.20 1.97
C ILE A 324 11.88 9.77 3.38
N SER A 325 10.71 10.28 3.75
CA SER A 325 10.42 10.77 5.09
C SER A 325 9.13 10.15 5.60
N PRO A 326 9.06 9.73 6.88
CA PRO A 326 7.83 9.20 7.44
C PRO A 326 6.81 10.32 7.55
N LEU A 327 5.59 10.08 7.08
CA LEU A 327 4.47 11.02 7.22
C LEU A 327 3.70 10.78 8.52
N GLY A 328 3.59 9.52 8.93
CA GLY A 328 3.00 9.15 10.22
C GLY A 328 2.84 7.65 10.43
N LEU A 329 2.35 7.31 11.63
CA LEU A 329 1.91 5.98 12.05
C LEU A 329 0.50 6.09 12.66
N MET A 330 -0.41 5.18 12.34
CA MET A 330 -1.76 5.10 12.90
C MET A 330 -2.11 3.70 13.38
N TRP A 331 -2.97 3.63 14.39
CA TRP A 331 -3.43 2.41 15.06
C TRP A 331 -4.88 2.52 15.53
N GLY A 332 -5.64 3.39 14.90
CA GLY A 332 -7.08 3.59 15.08
C GLY A 332 -7.56 4.76 14.24
N ASN A 333 -8.87 4.98 14.22
CA ASN A 333 -9.50 5.99 13.38
C ASN A 333 -9.82 7.29 14.12
N ASP A 334 -9.47 7.45 15.40
CA ASP A 334 -9.91 8.61 16.20
C ASP A 334 -11.43 8.81 16.03
N THR A 335 -12.20 7.78 16.40
CA THR A 335 -13.62 7.66 16.06
C THR A 335 -14.43 8.88 16.55
N PRO A 336 -15.16 9.58 15.65
CA PRO A 336 -15.92 10.77 16.03
C PRO A 336 -17.11 10.44 16.94
N PRO A 337 -17.49 11.31 17.89
CA PRO A 337 -18.76 11.21 18.61
C PRO A 337 -19.95 11.15 17.65
N ALA A 338 -21.02 10.45 18.01
CA ALA A 338 -22.17 10.19 17.13
C ALA A 338 -22.84 11.45 16.52
N THR A 339 -22.65 12.62 17.13
CA THR A 339 -23.23 13.91 16.69
C THR A 339 -22.26 14.76 15.86
N VAL A 340 -21.05 14.28 15.60
CA VAL A 340 -19.99 15.02 14.90
C VAL A 340 -19.48 14.19 13.72
N GLY A 341 -19.28 14.82 12.56
CA GLY A 341 -18.68 14.17 11.40
C GLY A 341 -17.16 14.03 11.55
N ALA A 342 -16.56 13.15 10.75
CA ALA A 342 -15.12 12.92 10.75
C ALA A 342 -14.34 14.17 10.35
N ALA A 343 -14.91 15.01 9.47
CA ALA A 343 -14.41 16.32 9.08
C ALA A 343 -14.23 17.30 10.27
N GLY A 344 -15.06 17.17 11.31
CA GLY A 344 -15.07 18.07 12.47
C GLY A 344 -14.41 17.50 13.73
N PHE A 345 -13.88 16.27 13.69
CA PHE A 345 -13.31 15.60 14.85
C PHE A 345 -11.95 14.95 14.54
N PRO A 346 -10.92 15.14 15.40
CA PRO A 346 -10.93 16.01 16.57
C PRO A 346 -10.97 17.49 16.17
N GLN A 347 -11.40 18.35 17.10
CA GLN A 347 -11.54 19.80 16.84
C GLN A 347 -10.20 20.45 16.43
N ASN A 348 -9.08 19.96 16.97
CA ASN A 348 -7.74 20.34 16.53
C ASN A 348 -7.06 19.09 15.95
N PRO A 349 -6.99 18.94 14.62
CA PRO A 349 -6.41 17.75 13.99
C PRO A 349 -4.89 17.64 14.16
N ILE A 350 -4.20 18.73 14.54
CA ILE A 350 -2.74 18.73 14.74
C ILE A 350 -2.36 18.06 16.06
N THR A 351 -3.10 18.33 17.14
CA THR A 351 -2.78 17.85 18.51
C THR A 351 -3.84 16.93 19.11
N GLY A 352 -4.99 16.81 18.45
CA GLY A 352 -6.16 16.11 18.95
C GLY A 352 -6.16 14.61 18.64
N LEU A 353 -5.40 14.16 17.64
CA LEU A 353 -5.33 12.76 17.24
C LEU A 353 -4.62 11.92 18.32
N LYS A 354 -5.33 10.91 18.83
CA LYS A 354 -4.88 9.98 19.87
C LYS A 354 -4.48 8.63 19.30
N ASP A 355 -5.09 8.23 18.19
CA ASP A 355 -4.85 6.93 17.57
C ASP A 355 -3.81 6.99 16.44
N SER A 356 -3.05 8.08 16.36
CA SER A 356 -1.97 8.25 15.39
C SER A 356 -0.90 9.22 15.87
N ALA A 357 0.25 9.17 15.22
CA ALA A 357 1.32 10.15 15.27
C ALA A 357 1.57 10.64 13.84
N VAL A 358 1.29 11.92 13.57
CA VAL A 358 1.50 12.56 12.26
C VAL A 358 2.68 13.53 12.38
N PHE A 359 3.65 13.44 11.47
CA PHE A 359 4.85 14.26 11.50
C PHE A 359 4.64 15.57 10.73
N GLN A 360 4.09 16.56 11.43
CA GLN A 360 3.67 17.84 10.86
C GLN A 360 4.81 18.62 10.19
N GLU A 361 6.07 18.42 10.61
CA GLU A 361 7.22 19.00 9.92
C GLU A 361 7.37 18.47 8.49
N VAL A 362 7.15 17.16 8.29
CA VAL A 362 7.21 16.51 6.97
C VAL A 362 6.02 16.95 6.12
N VAL A 363 4.82 16.95 6.70
CA VAL A 363 3.59 17.46 6.07
C VAL A 363 3.78 18.90 5.59
N GLY A 364 4.25 19.79 6.47
CA GLY A 364 4.45 21.20 6.19
C GLY A 364 5.49 21.45 5.10
N ARG A 365 6.62 20.72 5.14
CA ARG A 365 7.68 20.81 4.12
C ARG A 365 7.15 20.39 2.74
N LEU A 366 6.50 19.24 2.64
CA LEU A 366 5.99 18.74 1.35
C LEU A 366 4.88 19.63 0.78
N ASN A 367 4.08 20.25 1.66
CA ASN A 367 2.98 21.14 1.27
C ASN A 367 3.38 22.60 0.96
N GLU A 368 4.67 22.95 1.04
CA GLU A 368 5.13 24.32 0.77
C GLU A 368 4.79 24.77 -0.67
N HIS A 369 5.00 23.87 -1.63
CA HIS A 369 4.81 24.11 -3.07
C HIS A 369 3.83 23.13 -3.74
N THR A 370 3.37 22.12 -3.01
CA THR A 370 2.55 21.03 -3.53
C THR A 370 1.45 20.69 -2.51
N ASN A 371 0.62 19.67 -2.77
CA ASN A 371 -0.21 19.04 -1.75
C ASN A 371 0.28 17.62 -1.41
N ALA A 372 1.56 17.30 -1.60
CA ALA A 372 2.08 15.95 -1.46
C ALA A 372 2.34 15.51 0.00
N GLY A 373 2.29 16.42 0.97
CA GLY A 373 2.10 16.11 2.38
C GLY A 373 0.62 15.83 2.69
N HIS A 374 -0.14 15.38 1.70
CA HIS A 374 -1.55 15.07 1.79
C HIS A 374 -1.84 14.14 2.97
N LEU A 375 -2.92 14.44 3.68
CA LEU A 375 -3.44 13.61 4.76
C LEU A 375 -4.90 13.29 4.46
N GLY A 376 -5.41 12.31 5.19
CA GLY A 376 -6.79 11.91 5.14
C GLY A 376 -7.75 12.90 5.80
N CYS A 377 -8.96 12.40 6.01
CA CYS A 377 -10.06 13.15 6.58
C CYS A 377 -9.70 13.80 7.92
N ASN A 378 -9.79 15.13 7.97
CA ASN A 378 -9.43 15.96 9.13
C ASN A 378 -8.03 15.63 9.69
N GLY A 379 -7.04 15.49 8.81
CA GLY A 379 -5.63 15.32 9.19
C GLY A 379 -5.26 13.93 9.71
N ARG A 380 -6.18 12.96 9.65
CA ARG A 380 -5.86 11.55 9.93
C ARG A 380 -4.81 11.05 8.95
N LEU A 381 -4.00 10.10 9.40
CA LEU A 381 -2.97 9.54 8.53
C LEU A 381 -3.59 8.89 7.29
N ASN A 382 -3.09 9.34 6.16
CA ASN A 382 -3.22 8.77 4.83
C ASN A 382 -2.00 9.24 4.02
N GLY A 383 -1.77 8.73 2.82
CA GLY A 383 -0.67 9.17 1.97
C GLY A 383 -1.12 9.99 0.76
N PRO A 384 -0.19 10.64 0.04
CA PRO A 384 -0.46 11.38 -1.19
C PRO A 384 -1.10 10.57 -2.31
N ALA A 385 -0.92 9.25 -2.31
CA ALA A 385 -1.56 8.38 -3.28
C ALA A 385 -3.00 7.98 -2.87
N ASP A 386 -3.47 8.41 -1.70
CA ASP A 386 -4.70 7.91 -1.10
C ASP A 386 -5.82 8.95 -1.10
N ASN A 387 -7.05 8.47 -0.88
CA ASN A 387 -8.23 9.32 -0.87
C ASN A 387 -8.24 10.33 0.30
N ALA A 388 -8.36 11.62 0.00
CA ALA A 388 -8.52 12.70 0.97
C ALA A 388 -9.68 12.52 1.96
N LEU A 389 -10.70 11.74 1.58
CA LEU A 389 -11.91 11.53 2.38
C LEU A 389 -11.80 10.38 3.38
N SER A 390 -10.68 9.65 3.38
CA SER A 390 -10.48 8.46 4.21
C SER A 390 -9.30 8.63 5.16
N SER A 391 -8.99 7.57 5.90
CA SER A 391 -7.69 7.29 6.52
C SER A 391 -7.22 5.92 6.02
N CYS A 392 -5.99 5.51 6.33
CA CYS A 392 -5.54 4.16 5.97
C CYS A 392 -6.50 3.11 6.55
N LEU A 393 -6.85 3.20 7.83
CA LEU A 393 -7.74 2.23 8.46
C LEU A 393 -9.19 2.33 7.97
N SER A 394 -9.74 3.52 7.71
CA SER A 394 -11.12 3.64 7.21
C SER A 394 -11.28 3.00 5.81
N CYS A 395 -10.22 2.97 5.01
CA CYS A 395 -10.18 2.18 3.76
C CYS A 395 -9.97 0.70 4.02
N HIS A 396 -8.94 0.33 4.79
CA HIS A 396 -8.51 -1.05 4.91
C HIS A 396 -9.47 -1.92 5.73
N GLN A 397 -10.20 -1.35 6.69
CA GLN A 397 -11.08 -2.13 7.59
C GLN A 397 -12.29 -2.77 6.91
N THR A 398 -12.59 -2.37 5.68
CA THR A 398 -13.70 -2.92 4.87
C THR A 398 -13.32 -4.26 4.23
N ALA A 399 -12.02 -4.56 4.16
CA ALA A 399 -11.47 -5.68 3.41
C ALA A 399 -12.09 -7.01 3.86
N SER A 400 -12.84 -7.63 2.96
CA SER A 400 -13.63 -8.83 3.24
C SER A 400 -13.52 -9.87 2.13
N VAL A 401 -13.82 -11.12 2.44
CA VAL A 401 -13.95 -12.19 1.45
C VAL A 401 -15.15 -11.86 0.57
N PRO A 402 -14.99 -11.88 -0.76
CA PRO A 402 -16.12 -11.62 -1.66
C PRO A 402 -17.21 -12.68 -1.51
N ASP A 403 -18.46 -12.25 -1.64
CA ASP A 403 -19.60 -13.14 -1.50
C ASP A 403 -19.86 -13.96 -2.77
N SER A 404 -20.95 -14.74 -2.83
CA SER A 404 -21.28 -15.57 -4.00
C SER A 404 -21.71 -14.78 -5.23
N THR A 405 -21.80 -13.45 -5.12
CA THR A 405 -22.08 -12.51 -6.20
C THR A 405 -20.89 -11.59 -6.44
N ASN A 406 -19.70 -12.01 -5.97
CA ASN A 406 -18.44 -11.30 -6.09
C ASN A 406 -18.44 -9.87 -5.49
N ASN A 407 -19.31 -9.62 -4.51
CA ASN A 407 -19.39 -8.33 -3.83
C ASN A 407 -18.54 -8.31 -2.56
N THR A 408 -18.02 -7.14 -2.23
CA THR A 408 -17.38 -6.82 -0.94
C THR A 408 -17.97 -5.50 -0.41
N PRO A 409 -17.80 -5.17 0.89
CA PRO A 409 -18.18 -3.86 1.38
C PRO A 409 -17.44 -2.77 0.62
N ALA A 410 -18.14 -1.68 0.30
CA ALA A 410 -17.52 -0.55 -0.35
C ALA A 410 -16.39 0.04 0.52
N ILE A 411 -15.35 0.55 -0.12
CA ILE A 411 -14.35 1.42 0.51
C ILE A 411 -14.85 2.86 0.50
N MET A 412 -14.31 3.69 1.41
CA MET A 412 -14.71 5.09 1.53
C MET A 412 -14.60 5.88 0.22
N TYR A 413 -13.60 5.56 -0.61
CA TYR A 413 -13.42 6.19 -1.93
C TYR A 413 -14.62 6.06 -2.87
N GLN A 414 -15.38 4.98 -2.78
CA GLN A 414 -16.53 4.78 -3.66
C GLN A 414 -17.70 5.74 -3.36
N PHE A 415 -17.63 6.47 -2.25
CA PHE A 415 -18.57 7.54 -1.89
C PHE A 415 -18.08 8.93 -2.33
N ALA A 416 -16.90 9.04 -2.97
CA ALA A 416 -16.35 10.33 -3.41
C ALA A 416 -17.15 10.97 -4.56
N SER A 417 -17.96 10.20 -5.31
CA SER A 417 -18.83 10.71 -6.38
C SER A 417 -19.91 11.69 -5.91
N TYR A 418 -20.08 11.84 -4.59
CA TYR A 418 -21.00 12.79 -3.96
C TYR A 418 -20.37 14.15 -3.63
N GLN A 419 -19.12 14.43 -4.03
CA GLN A 419 -18.41 15.66 -3.65
C GLN A 419 -17.81 16.44 -4.82
N GLU A 420 -17.69 17.76 -4.64
CA GLU A 420 -17.14 18.70 -5.62
C GLU A 420 -15.63 18.44 -5.85
N PRO A 421 -15.17 18.37 -7.12
CA PRO A 421 -13.75 18.25 -7.46
C PRO A 421 -12.90 19.35 -6.81
N GLY A 422 -11.71 19.00 -6.31
CA GLY A 422 -10.77 19.96 -5.73
C GLY A 422 -11.00 20.28 -4.24
N SER A 423 -11.93 19.60 -3.57
CA SER A 423 -12.05 19.61 -2.11
C SER A 423 -10.93 18.78 -1.47
N GLY A 424 -9.72 19.32 -1.43
CA GLY A 424 -8.68 18.80 -0.53
C GLY A 424 -9.21 18.86 0.90
N GLN A 425 -9.18 17.74 1.62
CA GLN A 425 -9.80 17.51 2.93
C GLN A 425 -11.32 17.27 2.86
N CYS A 426 -11.85 16.47 3.79
CA CYS A 426 -13.30 16.28 4.01
C CYS A 426 -14.00 17.62 4.26
N LEU A 427 -14.38 18.33 3.19
CA LEU A 427 -14.87 19.72 3.27
C LEU A 427 -16.40 19.84 3.17
N THR A 428 -17.15 18.75 3.08
CA THR A 428 -18.62 18.85 3.11
C THR A 428 -19.13 19.00 4.54
N SER A 429 -19.83 20.12 4.79
CA SER A 429 -20.81 20.18 5.88
C SER A 429 -21.88 19.11 5.66
N PRO A 430 -22.44 18.49 6.73
CA PRO A 430 -23.34 17.36 6.57
C PRO A 430 -24.57 17.72 5.73
N SER A 431 -24.68 17.18 4.52
CA SER A 431 -26.02 16.96 3.96
C SER A 431 -26.57 15.65 4.54
N ALA A 432 -27.88 15.41 4.46
CA ALA A 432 -28.62 14.42 5.25
C ALA A 432 -28.17 12.93 5.13
N LEU A 433 -27.07 12.62 4.44
CA LEU A 433 -26.46 11.30 4.30
C LEU A 433 -25.03 11.19 4.92
N ASP A 434 -24.45 12.26 5.49
CA ASP A 434 -23.01 12.34 5.89
C ASP A 434 -22.62 11.68 7.24
N LEU A 435 -23.40 11.83 8.32
CA LEU A 435 -22.95 11.36 9.65
C LEU A 435 -22.96 9.84 9.80
N SER A 436 -23.94 9.14 9.22
CA SER A 436 -24.05 7.69 9.36
C SER A 436 -22.93 6.96 8.62
N ILE A 437 -22.47 7.50 7.49
CA ILE A 437 -21.32 6.98 6.72
C ILE A 437 -20.04 7.20 7.54
N ASP A 438 -19.80 8.41 8.03
CA ASP A 438 -18.65 8.70 8.88
C ASP A 438 -18.57 7.79 10.11
N GLN A 439 -19.71 7.56 10.77
CA GLN A 439 -19.82 6.69 11.93
C GLN A 439 -19.57 5.21 11.60
N VAL A 440 -19.67 4.80 10.34
CA VAL A 440 -19.34 3.44 9.88
C VAL A 440 -17.86 3.35 9.52
N TYR A 441 -17.35 4.25 8.69
CA TYR A 441 -16.00 4.16 8.15
C TYR A 441 -14.92 4.66 9.11
N PHE A 442 -15.21 5.62 9.98
CA PHE A 442 -14.27 6.07 11.03
C PHE A 442 -14.50 5.39 12.38
N LYS A 443 -15.42 4.43 12.46
CA LYS A 443 -15.42 3.49 13.58
C LYS A 443 -14.13 2.68 13.55
N THR A 444 -13.53 2.52 14.71
CA THR A 444 -12.34 1.69 14.89
C THR A 444 -12.76 0.24 15.10
N PHE A 445 -12.28 -0.65 14.23
CA PHE A 445 -12.50 -2.09 14.34
C PHE A 445 -11.23 -2.78 14.84
N MET A 446 -11.39 -3.90 15.55
CA MET A 446 -10.27 -4.80 15.86
C MET A 446 -9.87 -5.56 14.59
N CYS A 447 -8.60 -5.96 14.49
CA CYS A 447 -8.14 -6.98 13.55
C CYS A 447 -9.08 -8.19 13.55
N SER A 448 -9.26 -8.83 12.39
CA SER A 448 -10.14 -10.01 12.24
C SER A 448 -11.61 -9.78 12.66
N ALA A 449 -12.08 -8.54 12.75
CA ALA A 449 -13.50 -8.25 12.97
C ALA A 449 -14.24 -8.05 11.65
N SER A 450 -15.49 -8.52 11.60
CA SER A 450 -16.40 -8.28 10.49
C SER A 450 -16.65 -6.78 10.33
N PHE A 451 -16.63 -6.26 9.10
CA PHE A 451 -17.09 -4.91 8.84
C PHE A 451 -18.61 -4.85 8.91
N VAL A 452 -19.15 -4.06 9.85
CA VAL A 452 -20.60 -4.00 10.10
C VAL A 452 -21.09 -2.56 10.11
N GLY A 453 -22.32 -2.37 9.64
CA GLY A 453 -23.00 -1.08 9.63
C GLY A 453 -24.47 -1.24 9.24
N PRO A 454 -25.23 -0.12 9.18
CA PRO A 454 -26.59 -0.11 8.64
C PRO A 454 -26.62 -0.70 7.22
N SER A 455 -27.66 -1.49 6.89
CA SER A 455 -27.73 -2.25 5.63
C SER A 455 -27.76 -1.38 4.36
N ASN A 456 -28.09 -0.10 4.49
CA ASN A 456 -28.05 0.88 3.40
C ASN A 456 -26.63 1.42 3.12
N ILE A 457 -25.67 1.16 4.02
CA ILE A 457 -24.26 1.56 3.88
C ILE A 457 -23.39 0.31 3.70
N VAL A 458 -23.61 -0.71 4.54
CA VAL A 458 -22.93 -2.00 4.51
C VAL A 458 -23.95 -3.07 4.12
N PRO A 459 -24.03 -3.46 2.84
CA PRO A 459 -25.01 -4.44 2.41
C PRO A 459 -24.77 -5.80 3.09
N VAL A 460 -25.82 -6.62 3.20
CA VAL A 460 -25.70 -7.97 3.77
C VAL A 460 -25.07 -8.91 2.74
N PRO A 461 -24.00 -9.64 3.08
CA PRO A 461 -23.35 -10.55 2.13
C PRO A 461 -24.23 -11.76 1.80
N LYS A 462 -23.99 -12.34 0.62
CA LYS A 462 -24.60 -13.58 0.15
C LYS A 462 -23.57 -14.71 0.13
N TYR A 463 -23.29 -15.31 1.27
CA TYR A 463 -22.44 -16.51 1.31
C TYR A 463 -23.27 -17.78 1.10
N ALA A 464 -22.71 -18.78 0.40
CA ALA A 464 -23.37 -20.06 0.13
C ALA A 464 -23.76 -20.82 1.41
N GLN A 465 -23.03 -20.60 2.51
CA GLN A 465 -23.28 -21.20 3.81
C GLN A 465 -24.25 -20.37 4.69
N GLY A 466 -24.79 -19.26 4.17
CA GLY A 466 -25.86 -18.49 4.80
C GLY A 466 -25.43 -17.44 5.83
N GLN A 467 -24.13 -17.23 6.04
CA GLN A 467 -23.61 -16.18 6.93
C GLN A 467 -24.15 -14.81 6.52
N LYS A 468 -24.43 -13.96 7.51
CA LYS A 468 -25.04 -12.63 7.35
C LYS A 468 -24.11 -11.47 7.70
N GLU A 469 -22.89 -11.80 8.12
CA GLU A 469 -21.83 -10.83 8.38
C GLU A 469 -20.69 -11.04 7.38
N TRP A 470 -20.03 -9.95 7.00
CA TRP A 470 -18.87 -9.99 6.13
C TRP A 470 -17.72 -10.73 6.78
N ILE A 471 -17.10 -11.65 6.04
CA ILE A 471 -15.94 -12.39 6.52
C ILE A 471 -14.71 -11.51 6.31
N SER A 472 -14.11 -11.04 7.40
CA SER A 472 -12.94 -10.16 7.36
C SER A 472 -11.74 -10.84 6.72
N THR A 473 -10.97 -10.08 5.93
CA THR A 473 -9.63 -10.46 5.46
C THR A 473 -8.52 -9.80 6.29
N ASP A 474 -8.86 -9.40 7.52
CA ASP A 474 -7.94 -8.79 8.49
C ASP A 474 -7.20 -7.58 7.92
N PHE A 475 -7.98 -6.65 7.38
CA PHE A 475 -7.55 -5.38 6.80
C PHE A 475 -6.69 -5.50 5.53
N SER A 476 -6.54 -6.69 4.95
CA SER A 476 -5.84 -6.90 3.68
C SER A 476 -6.77 -6.72 2.48
N LEU A 477 -6.86 -5.47 1.98
CA LEU A 477 -7.51 -5.18 0.71
C LEU A 477 -6.92 -6.01 -0.45
N GLN A 478 -5.61 -6.26 -0.43
CA GLN A 478 -4.96 -7.07 -1.45
C GLN A 478 -5.43 -8.54 -1.45
N LEU A 479 -5.71 -9.13 -0.27
CA LEU A 479 -6.29 -10.48 -0.18
C LEU A 479 -7.75 -10.50 -0.63
N SER A 480 -8.53 -9.48 -0.22
CA SER A 480 -9.90 -9.29 -0.69
C SER A 480 -9.96 -9.22 -2.23
N ILE A 481 -9.15 -8.33 -2.83
CA ILE A 481 -8.97 -8.18 -4.28
C ILE A 481 -8.56 -9.49 -4.96
N SER A 482 -7.59 -10.20 -4.39
CA SER A 482 -7.06 -11.44 -4.94
C SER A 482 -8.15 -12.52 -5.06
N LEU A 483 -8.98 -12.64 -4.03
CA LEU A 483 -10.12 -13.56 -4.03
C LEU A 483 -11.21 -13.13 -5.02
N THR A 484 -11.50 -11.82 -5.10
CA THR A 484 -12.47 -11.25 -6.04
C THR A 484 -12.07 -11.54 -7.49
N GLN A 485 -10.83 -11.20 -7.87
CA GLN A 485 -10.33 -11.46 -9.22
C GLN A 485 -10.28 -12.96 -9.56
N TRP A 486 -10.04 -13.83 -8.57
CA TRP A 486 -10.12 -15.27 -8.79
C TRP A 486 -11.55 -15.76 -9.04
N GLN A 487 -12.54 -15.26 -8.29
CA GLN A 487 -13.95 -15.57 -8.52
C GLN A 487 -14.40 -15.07 -9.89
N GLU A 488 -14.03 -13.85 -10.28
CA GLU A 488 -14.32 -13.30 -11.62
C GLU A 488 -13.76 -14.19 -12.72
N TRP A 489 -12.47 -14.54 -12.59
CA TRP A 489 -11.83 -15.45 -13.53
C TRP A 489 -12.57 -16.79 -13.60
N GLN A 490 -12.98 -17.36 -12.46
CA GLN A 490 -13.72 -18.62 -12.42
C GLN A 490 -15.08 -18.51 -13.12
N GLU A 491 -15.83 -17.43 -12.87
CA GLU A 491 -17.12 -17.18 -13.51
C GLU A 491 -16.98 -17.07 -15.03
N ASP A 492 -15.96 -16.36 -15.50
CA ASP A 492 -15.65 -16.24 -16.93
C ASP A 492 -15.26 -17.59 -17.55
N GLN A 493 -14.43 -18.39 -16.88
CA GLN A 493 -14.12 -19.75 -17.37
C GLN A 493 -15.38 -20.61 -17.51
N ASP A 494 -16.33 -20.49 -16.59
CA ASP A 494 -17.57 -21.26 -16.64
C ASP A 494 -18.53 -20.74 -17.71
N ASN A 495 -18.54 -19.44 -17.98
CA ASN A 495 -19.31 -18.85 -19.06
C ASN A 495 -18.77 -19.26 -20.44
N LEU A 496 -17.44 -19.27 -20.61
CA LEU A 496 -16.77 -19.74 -21.82
C LEU A 496 -17.13 -21.20 -22.12
N LYS A 497 -17.11 -22.09 -21.13
CA LYS A 497 -17.53 -23.50 -21.28
C LYS A 497 -18.99 -23.65 -21.74
N LYS A 498 -19.86 -22.69 -21.38
CA LYS A 498 -21.29 -22.68 -21.73
C LYS A 498 -21.56 -22.01 -23.09
N ASN A 499 -20.53 -21.57 -23.82
CA ASN A 499 -20.65 -20.74 -25.02
C ASN A 499 -21.51 -19.48 -24.80
N ILE A 500 -21.58 -19.00 -23.56
CA ILE A 500 -22.23 -17.72 -23.28
C ILE A 500 -21.25 -16.65 -23.73
N LYS A 501 -21.60 -15.92 -24.80
CA LYS A 501 -20.89 -14.68 -25.15
C LYS A 501 -21.18 -13.67 -24.05
N VAL A 502 -20.34 -13.66 -23.02
CA VAL A 502 -20.39 -12.64 -21.99
C VAL A 502 -20.01 -11.33 -22.68
N ARG A 503 -20.89 -10.32 -22.65
CA ARG A 503 -20.36 -8.96 -22.58
C ARG A 503 -19.63 -8.93 -21.27
N VAL A 504 -18.31 -8.91 -21.31
CA VAL A 504 -17.50 -8.90 -20.11
C VAL A 504 -17.98 -7.71 -19.27
N PHE A 505 -18.76 -8.01 -18.23
CA PHE A 505 -19.29 -7.13 -17.19
C PHE A 505 -20.52 -6.21 -17.47
N GLU A 506 -21.56 -6.38 -16.63
CA GLU A 506 -22.57 -5.37 -16.21
C GLU A 506 -22.45 -5.06 -14.70
N GLY A 507 -21.52 -5.70 -13.98
CA GLY A 507 -21.27 -5.35 -12.60
C GLY A 507 -20.52 -4.03 -12.51
N THR A 508 -20.58 -3.37 -11.36
CA THR A 508 -19.52 -2.45 -10.98
C THR A 508 -18.43 -3.30 -10.34
N LEU A 509 -17.25 -3.38 -10.96
CA LEU A 509 -16.07 -3.65 -10.15
C LEU A 509 -16.09 -2.56 -9.09
N PRO A 510 -15.63 -2.81 -7.85
CA PRO A 510 -15.38 -1.70 -6.96
C PRO A 510 -14.52 -0.71 -7.76
N SER A 511 -15.12 0.40 -8.19
CA SER A 511 -14.42 1.41 -8.98
C SER A 511 -13.28 1.84 -8.08
N ARG A 512 -12.08 1.36 -8.40
CA ARG A 512 -10.91 1.58 -7.57
C ARG A 512 -10.55 3.05 -7.56
#